data_AF-G7WBT0-F1
#
_entry.id   AF-G7WBT0-F1
#
_cell.length_a   1.000
_cell.length_b   1.000
_cell.length_c   1.000
_cell.angle_alpha   90.00
_cell.angle_beta   90.00
_cell.angle_gamma   90.00
#
_symmetry.space_group_name_H-M   'P 1'
#
loop_
_entity.id
_entity.type
_entity.pdbx_description
1 polymer ?
#
loop_
_entity_poly.entity_id
_entity_poly.type
_entity_poly.pdbx_seq_one_letter_code
_entity_poly.pdbx_strand_id
1 'polypeptide(L)'
;MEEAVRSVADILSQAWAETTRTKQENLRKALNYTLNHKKYFTNFLLEGSIPLSNNLSEIAVKPVAITRKNSLFSDSVEGAKASAIRMTIIVILFNYYRLNV
;
A
#
# COMPACT_ATOMS: atom_id res chain seq x y z
N MET A 1 -22.06 12.74 -3.38
CA MET A 1 -21.52 14.09 -3.06
C MET A 1 -20.12 14.00 -2.49
N GLU A 2 -19.86 13.12 -1.50
CA GLU A 2 -18.52 12.89 -0.93
C GLU A 2 -17.48 12.40 -1.95
N GLU A 3 -17.88 11.53 -2.88
CA GLU A 3 -17.02 10.95 -3.92
C GLU A 3 -16.56 11.99 -4.96
N ALA A 4 -17.45 12.93 -5.32
CA ALA A 4 -17.12 14.06 -6.20
C ALA A 4 -16.17 15.07 -5.53
N VAL A 5 -16.34 15.32 -4.22
CA VAL A 5 -15.43 16.20 -3.45
C VAL A 5 -14.03 15.59 -3.34
N ARG A 6 -13.94 14.26 -3.18
CA ARG A 6 -12.65 13.54 -3.14
C ARG A 6 -11.96 13.51 -4.50
N SER A 7 -12.70 13.28 -5.59
CA SER A 7 -12.17 13.38 -6.95
C SER A 7 -11.54 14.76 -7.24
N VAL A 8 -12.19 15.84 -6.81
CA VAL A 8 -11.65 17.20 -6.94
C VAL A 8 -10.36 17.37 -6.12
N ALA A 9 -10.29 16.83 -4.90
CA ALA A 9 -9.08 16.89 -4.08
C ALA A 9 -7.87 16.21 -4.73
N ASP A 10 -8.08 15.09 -5.44
CA ASP A 10 -7.00 14.37 -6.13
C ASP A 10 -6.55 15.07 -7.42
N ILE A 11 -7.47 15.72 -8.13
CA ILE A 11 -7.11 16.59 -9.25
C ILE A 11 -6.26 17.77 -8.76
N LEU A 12 -6.64 18.36 -7.63
CA LEU A 12 -5.90 19.48 -7.02
C LEU A 12 -4.52 19.06 -6.50
N SER A 13 -4.39 17.87 -5.92
CA SER A 13 -3.10 17.35 -5.43
C SER A 13 -2.13 17.07 -6.59
N GLN A 14 -2.64 16.61 -7.73
CA GLN A 14 -1.85 16.41 -8.95
C GLN A 14 -1.42 17.73 -9.59
N ALA A 15 -2.33 18.69 -9.71
CA ALA A 15 -2.01 20.02 -10.24
C ALA A 15 -0.95 20.74 -9.38
N TRP A 16 -1.05 20.57 -8.06
CA TRP A 16 -0.04 21.04 -7.12
C TRP A 16 1.32 20.37 -7.34
N ALA A 17 1.35 19.04 -7.54
CA ALA A 17 2.59 18.31 -7.78
C ALA A 17 3.30 18.75 -9.08
N GLU A 18 2.54 19.07 -10.14
CA GLU A 18 3.06 19.55 -11.42
C GLU A 18 3.62 20.99 -11.34
N THR A 19 3.05 21.82 -10.46
CA THR A 19 3.45 23.23 -10.29
C THR A 19 4.59 23.41 -9.27
N THR A 20 4.74 22.47 -8.35
CA THR A 20 5.67 22.61 -7.22
C THR A 20 7.13 22.50 -7.68
N ARG A 21 7.88 23.59 -7.53
CA ARG A 21 9.34 23.62 -7.70
C ARG A 21 10.00 23.69 -6.34
N THR A 22 10.78 22.67 -6.00
CA THR A 22 11.51 22.58 -4.73
C THR A 22 13.00 22.31 -4.95
N LYS A 23 13.84 22.86 -4.08
CA LYS A 23 15.28 22.56 -4.01
C LYS A 23 15.58 21.34 -3.14
N GLN A 24 14.60 20.80 -2.43
CA GLN A 24 14.77 19.61 -1.58
C GLN A 24 14.77 18.34 -2.44
N GLU A 25 15.86 17.57 -2.36
CA GLU A 25 16.03 16.38 -3.19
C GLU A 25 14.97 15.30 -2.91
N ASN A 26 14.69 15.01 -1.64
CA ASN A 26 13.70 14.00 -1.25
C ASN A 26 12.30 14.36 -1.73
N LEU A 27 11.90 15.63 -1.64
CA LEU A 27 10.61 16.08 -2.13
C LEU A 27 10.53 16.02 -3.65
N ARG A 28 11.60 16.40 -4.37
CA ARG A 28 11.67 16.26 -5.83
C ARG A 28 11.55 14.79 -6.26
N LYS A 29 12.21 13.87 -5.55
CA LYS A 29 12.09 12.42 -5.80
C LYS A 29 10.65 11.94 -5.59
N ALA A 30 10.01 12.35 -4.50
CA ALA A 30 8.61 12.01 -4.22
C ALA A 30 7.65 12.57 -5.29
N LEU A 31 7.81 13.84 -5.67
CA LEU A 31 7.02 14.47 -6.74
C LEU A 31 7.17 13.72 -8.07
N ASN A 32 8.40 13.43 -8.48
CA ASN A 32 8.67 12.66 -9.71
C ASN A 32 8.05 11.26 -9.64
N TYR A 33 8.12 10.59 -8.49
CA TYR A 33 7.50 9.29 -8.31
C TYR A 33 5.98 9.36 -8.49
N THR A 34 5.32 10.33 -7.85
CA THR A 34 3.87 10.55 -7.97
C THR A 34 3.46 10.85 -9.41
N LEU A 35 4.19 11.72 -10.11
CA LEU A 35 3.91 12.08 -11.50
C LEU A 35 4.10 10.89 -12.45
N ASN A 36 5.17 10.12 -12.28
CA ASN A 36 5.44 8.93 -13.11
C ASN A 36 4.40 7.82 -12.92
N HIS A 37 3.79 7.73 -11.74
CA HIS A 37 2.79 6.70 -11.41
C HIS A 37 1.36 7.24 -11.40
N LYS A 38 1.13 8.44 -11.93
CA LYS A 38 -0.17 9.14 -11.96
C LYS A 38 -1.32 8.21 -12.38
N LYS A 39 -1.11 7.45 -13.47
CA LYS A 39 -2.10 6.50 -14.00
C LYS A 39 -2.61 5.52 -12.94
N TYR A 40 -1.71 4.99 -12.10
CA TYR A 40 -2.07 4.00 -11.07
C TYR A 40 -2.75 4.66 -9.88
N PHE A 41 -2.26 5.84 -9.46
CA PHE A 41 -2.88 6.58 -8.37
C PHE A 41 -4.30 7.05 -8.72
N THR A 42 -4.63 7.23 -9.99
CA THR A 42 -6.00 7.59 -10.42
C THR A 42 -6.96 6.41 -10.60
N ASN A 43 -6.53 5.16 -10.44
CA ASN A 43 -7.37 4.00 -10.76
C ASN A 43 -8.64 3.92 -9.88
N PHE A 44 -8.60 4.38 -8.63
CA PHE A 44 -9.80 4.41 -7.78
C PHE A 44 -10.87 5.37 -8.27
N LEU A 45 -10.51 6.36 -9.11
CA LEU A 45 -11.48 7.26 -9.77
C LEU A 45 -12.20 6.56 -10.92
N LEU A 46 -11.61 5.51 -11.49
CA LEU A 46 -12.18 4.73 -12.58
C LEU A 46 -13.09 3.62 -12.06
N GLU A 47 -12.76 3.07 -10.89
CA GLU A 47 -13.46 1.93 -10.30
C GLU A 47 -13.67 2.13 -8.79
N GLY A 48 -14.92 2.33 -8.38
CA GLY A 48 -15.28 2.55 -6.97
C GLY A 48 -15.12 1.33 -6.05
N SER A 49 -14.77 0.16 -6.62
CA SER A 49 -14.39 -1.03 -5.83
C SER A 49 -13.01 -0.87 -5.18
N ILE A 50 -12.16 0.00 -5.74
CA ILE A 50 -10.80 0.22 -5.26
C ILE A 50 -10.85 1.17 -4.07
N PRO A 51 -10.35 0.77 -2.89
CA PRO A 51 -10.28 1.64 -1.73
C PRO A 51 -9.38 2.85 -2.01
N LEU A 52 -9.86 4.05 -1.66
CA LEU A 52 -9.09 5.30 -1.78
C LEU A 52 -7.79 5.26 -0.97
N SER A 53 -7.82 4.61 0.20
CA SER A 53 -6.65 4.50 1.07
C SER A 53 -5.93 3.17 0.85
N ASN A 54 -4.60 3.19 0.98
CA ASN A 54 -3.78 1.97 0.99
C ASN A 54 -3.92 1.14 2.29
N ASN A 55 -4.80 1.52 3.23
CA ASN A 55 -4.90 0.90 4.56
C ASN A 55 -5.10 -0.62 4.48
N LEU A 56 -5.93 -1.10 3.55
CA LEU A 56 -6.13 -2.54 3.35
C LEU A 56 -4.84 -3.25 2.90
N SER A 57 -4.08 -2.64 1.98
CA SER A 57 -2.78 -3.13 1.53
C SER A 57 -1.74 -3.12 2.66
N GLU A 58 -1.70 -2.06 3.47
CA GLU A 58 -0.81 -1.98 4.63
C GLU A 58 -1.15 -3.05 5.67
N ILE A 59 -2.44 -3.25 5.97
CA ILE A 59 -2.90 -4.31 6.88
C ILE A 59 -2.48 -5.68 6.34
N ALA A 60 -2.59 -5.92 5.03
CA ALA A 60 -2.17 -7.18 4.42
C ALA A 60 -0.65 -7.44 4.53
N VAL A 61 0.17 -6.39 4.40
CA VAL A 61 1.64 -6.50 4.46
C VAL A 61 2.20 -6.50 5.90
N LYS A 62 1.52 -5.84 6.85
CA LYS A 62 1.97 -5.72 8.26
C LYS A 62 2.39 -7.05 8.89
N PRO A 63 1.61 -8.14 8.79
CA PRO A 63 1.99 -9.44 9.31
C PRO A 63 3.34 -9.92 8.77
N VAL A 64 3.63 -9.73 7.48
CA VAL A 64 4.91 -10.15 6.86
C VAL A 64 6.07 -9.36 7.45
N ALA A 65 5.92 -8.05 7.61
CA ALA A 65 6.95 -7.20 8.20
C ALA A 65 7.25 -7.58 9.66
N ILE A 66 6.20 -7.88 10.45
CA ILE A 66 6.33 -8.34 11.84
C ILE A 66 7.02 -9.71 11.91
N THR A 67 6.60 -10.67 11.06
CA THR A 67 7.22 -12.00 11.00
C THR A 67 8.70 -11.92 10.64
N ARG A 68 9.07 -11.08 9.66
CA ARG A 68 10.48 -10.85 9.31
C ARG A 68 11.28 -10.30 10.48
N LYS A 69 10.74 -9.32 11.22
CA LYS A 69 11.39 -8.75 12.41
C LYS A 69 11.62 -9.80 13.50
N ASN A 70 10.70 -10.75 13.67
CA ASN A 70 10.80 -11.80 14.69
C ASN A 70 11.59 -13.04 14.23
N SER A 71 12.00 -13.09 12.97
CA SER A 71 12.70 -14.22 12.36
C SER A 71 14.16 -13.87 12.04
N LEU A 72 14.85 -13.25 13.00
CA LEU A 72 16.24 -12.75 12.88
C LEU A 72 17.28 -13.82 12.53
N PHE A 73 16.97 -15.10 12.75
CA PHE A 73 17.91 -16.23 12.57
C PHE A 73 17.48 -17.26 11.51
N SER A 74 16.46 -16.97 10.71
CA SER A 74 16.07 -17.84 9.60
C SER A 74 16.88 -17.49 8.35
N ASP A 75 18.11 -18.00 8.27
CA ASP A 75 19.04 -17.74 7.17
C ASP A 75 19.16 -18.92 6.17
N SER A 76 18.40 -19.99 6.38
CA SER A 76 18.34 -21.12 5.45
C SER A 76 17.12 -21.04 4.53
N VAL A 77 17.27 -21.56 3.30
CA VAL A 77 16.19 -21.65 2.31
C VAL A 77 15.04 -22.51 2.84
N GLU A 78 15.35 -23.58 3.56
CA GLU A 78 14.41 -24.46 4.22
C GLU A 78 13.64 -23.73 5.33
N GLY A 79 14.34 -22.92 6.13
CA GLY A 79 13.74 -22.07 7.16
C GLY A 79 12.81 -21.01 6.59
N ALA A 80 13.17 -20.42 5.44
CA ALA A 80 12.32 -19.50 4.71
C ALA A 80 11.04 -20.19 4.19
N LYS A 81 11.16 -21.39 3.59
CA LYS A 81 10.01 -22.19 3.13
C LYS A 81 9.08 -22.56 4.27
N ALA A 82 9.61 -23.06 5.39
CA ALA A 82 8.81 -23.39 6.56
C ALA A 82 8.10 -22.17 7.15
N SER A 83 8.78 -21.02 7.18
CA SER A 83 8.20 -19.76 7.67
C SER A 83 7.10 -19.23 6.74
N ALA A 84 7.27 -19.37 5.42
CA ALA A 84 6.23 -19.03 4.45
C ALA A 84 4.97 -19.87 4.64
N ILE A 85 5.11 -21.20 4.82
CA ILE A 85 3.97 -22.10 5.08
C ILE A 85 3.23 -21.68 6.36
N ARG A 86 3.96 -21.46 7.46
CA ARG A 86 3.36 -20.98 8.72
C ARG A 86 2.62 -19.66 8.53
N MET A 87 3.24 -18.73 7.81
CA MET A 87 2.66 -17.42 7.52
C MET A 87 1.36 -17.52 6.73
N THR A 88 1.33 -18.37 5.70
CA THR A 88 0.14 -18.63 4.89
C THR A 88 -1.02 -19.14 5.75
N ILE A 89 -0.78 -20.09 6.65
CA ILE A 89 -1.80 -20.62 7.56
C ILE A 89 -2.35 -19.51 8.46
N ILE A 90 -1.48 -18.72 9.08
CA ILE A 90 -1.88 -17.64 10.00
C ILE A 90 -2.73 -16.59 9.26
N VAL A 91 -2.31 -16.18 8.06
CA VAL A 91 -3.03 -15.17 7.27
C VAL A 91 -4.39 -15.68 6.79
N ILE A 92 -4.48 -16.93 6.33
CA ILE A 92 -5.75 -17.53 5.89
C ILE A 92 -6.72 -17.62 7.07
N LEU A 93 -6.27 -18.13 8.22
CA LEU A 93 -7.11 -18.24 9.42
C LEU A 93 -7.57 -16.86 9.89
N PHE A 94 -6.67 -15.88 9.95
CA PHE A 94 -7.02 -14.51 10.34
C PHE A 94 -8.10 -13.91 9.44
N ASN A 95 -7.96 -14.07 8.11
CA ASN A 95 -8.97 -13.59 7.15
C ASN A 95 -10.29 -14.35 7.28
N TYR A 96 -10.25 -15.65 7.54
CA TYR A 96 -11.46 -16.46 7.78
C TYR A 96 -12.23 -15.96 9.01
N TYR A 97 -11.56 -15.75 10.15
CA TYR A 97 -12.21 -15.24 11.35
C TYR A 97 -12.74 -13.81 11.18
N ARG A 98 -12.05 -12.97 10.39
CA ARG A 98 -12.48 -11.59 10.10
C ARG A 98 -13.75 -11.52 9.25
N LEU A 99 -14.02 -12.50 8.39
CA LEU A 99 -15.19 -12.51 7.51
C LEU A 99 -16.43 -13.16 8.14
N ASN A 100 -16.26 -13.85 9.28
CA ASN A 100 -17.32 -14.60 9.98
C ASN A 100 -17.73 -13.97 11.33
N VAL A 101 -17.31 -12.73 11.59
CA VAL A 101 -17.72 -11.87 12.71
C VAL A 101 -18.15 -10.53 12.13
#